data_AF-A0A165YJE2-F1
#
_entry.id   AF-A0A165YJE2-F1
#
_cell.length_a   1.000
_cell.length_b   1.000
_cell.length_c   1.000
_cell.angle_alpha   90.00
_cell.angle_beta   90.00
_cell.angle_gamma   90.00
#
_symmetry.space_group_name_H-M   'P 1'
#
loop_
_entity.id
_entity.type
_entity.pdbx_description
1 polymer ?
#
loop_
_entity_poly.entity_id
_entity_poly.type
_entity_poly.pdbx_seq_one_letter_code
_entity_poly.pdbx_strand_id
1 'polypeptide(L)'
;MFISSSLLYIVCNFMLSIAKHHEYYQIFLSQGLGMGIAMGAMYASTIGILIRHFRTYHRALAIGIASTGAAIGGVIYPIMLNNSIHRGDALVSGGTVDTFPGAIRQNAVLNTGMLVLANLLIRVRYSQADRGNFRSRFADMMRFLKEPTYVFTCIGSSLTNFGYLFPVVYIQLFSAKQGISPKFSFYTLSIFNACSIIGRIIPNILADRFGSLTVLVPMNIAMGATVLGYLGVNSLVADAIVTALIGVFSGACVSLFLAAASSSSKQQGEIGARTGLVVFFSSIPSLAGPPINGALLTNRFLWSRPIIFSGISTIGGGFSYLLALMFQARNRRLGGDIGTVAASASSIGSHSSSLSISSSEKK
;
A
#
# COMPACT_ATOMS: atom_id res chain seq x y z
N MET A 1 -18.05 -7.08 11.44
CA MET A 1 -16.74 -7.36 10.81
C MET A 1 -15.63 -6.62 11.52
N PHE A 2 -15.57 -5.28 11.50
CA PHE A 2 -14.48 -4.52 12.14
C PHE A 2 -14.27 -4.87 13.63
N ILE A 3 -15.33 -4.84 14.46
CA ILE A 3 -15.25 -5.21 15.89
C ILE A 3 -14.72 -6.64 16.08
N SER A 4 -15.27 -7.62 15.36
CA SER A 4 -14.85 -9.03 15.42
C SER A 4 -13.37 -9.20 15.06
N SER A 5 -12.90 -8.50 14.03
CA SER A 5 -11.49 -8.50 13.63
C SER A 5 -10.59 -7.80 14.66
N SER A 6 -11.04 -6.72 15.28
CA SER A 6 -10.30 -6.07 16.37
C SER A 6 -10.14 -6.99 17.58
N LEU A 7 -11.21 -7.69 17.99
CA LEU A 7 -11.14 -8.66 19.08
C LEU A 7 -10.17 -9.79 18.78
N LEU A 8 -10.23 -10.35 17.55
CA LEU A 8 -9.29 -11.38 17.12
C LEU A 8 -7.84 -10.88 17.16
N TYR A 9 -7.58 -9.66 16.66
CA TYR A 9 -6.25 -9.07 16.70
C TYR A 9 -5.73 -8.93 18.14
N ILE A 10 -6.57 -8.41 19.05
CA ILE A 10 -6.23 -8.21 20.46
C ILE A 10 -5.88 -9.55 21.12
N VAL A 11 -6.74 -10.56 20.95
CA VAL A 11 -6.51 -11.90 21.51
C VAL A 11 -5.20 -12.48 20.96
N CYS A 12 -4.98 -12.45 19.65
CA CYS A 12 -3.74 -12.96 19.06
C CYS A 12 -2.49 -12.20 19.56
N ASN A 13 -2.59 -10.89 19.78
CA ASN A 13 -1.47 -10.06 20.28
C ASN A 13 -1.11 -10.39 21.73
N PHE A 14 -2.11 -10.63 22.59
CA PHE A 14 -1.86 -11.13 23.94
C PHE A 14 -1.36 -12.58 23.95
N MET A 15 -1.85 -13.43 23.06
CA MET A 15 -1.38 -14.81 22.92
C MET A 15 0.07 -14.89 22.45
N LEU A 16 0.56 -13.90 21.70
CA LEU A 16 1.98 -13.82 21.34
C LEU A 16 2.89 -13.61 22.58
N SER A 17 2.40 -12.95 23.62
CA SER A 17 3.17 -12.73 24.86
C SER A 17 3.45 -14.03 25.63
N ILE A 18 2.61 -15.05 25.48
CA ILE A 18 2.74 -16.33 26.18
C ILE A 18 3.44 -17.40 25.33
N ALA A 19 3.92 -17.04 24.13
CA ALA A 19 4.60 -17.97 23.25
C ALA A 19 5.85 -18.55 23.94
N LYS A 20 5.93 -19.89 23.98
CA LYS A 20 7.04 -20.61 24.61
C LYS A 20 8.26 -20.64 23.70
N HIS A 21 9.42 -20.78 24.34
CA HIS A 21 10.70 -20.93 23.66
C HIS A 21 10.69 -22.22 22.81
N HIS A 22 11.32 -22.16 21.63
CA HIS A 22 11.42 -23.25 20.65
C HIS A 22 10.12 -23.71 19.97
N GLU A 23 8.96 -23.13 20.33
CA GLU A 23 7.66 -23.46 19.74
C GLU A 23 7.28 -22.47 18.62
N TYR A 24 7.97 -22.54 17.49
CA TYR A 24 7.74 -21.64 16.35
C TYR A 24 6.27 -21.63 15.88
N TYR A 25 5.58 -22.76 15.99
CA TYR A 25 4.16 -22.88 15.65
C TYR A 25 3.29 -21.87 16.42
N GLN A 26 3.59 -21.57 17.67
CA GLN A 26 2.83 -20.62 18.48
C GLN A 26 2.96 -19.18 17.97
N ILE A 27 4.18 -18.78 17.56
CA ILE A 27 4.44 -17.46 16.96
C ILE A 27 3.78 -17.39 15.59
N PHE A 28 3.94 -18.44 14.77
CA PHE A 28 3.34 -18.50 13.44
C PHE A 28 1.81 -18.42 13.49
N LEU A 29 1.17 -19.15 14.40
CA LEU A 29 -0.28 -19.18 14.52
C LEU A 29 -0.83 -17.86 15.07
N SER A 30 -0.20 -17.28 16.09
CA SER A 30 -0.66 -16.03 16.71
C SER A 30 -0.38 -14.81 15.83
N GLN A 31 0.88 -14.60 15.42
CA GLN A 31 1.32 -13.42 14.68
C GLN A 31 1.14 -13.55 13.17
N GLY A 32 1.50 -14.71 12.60
CA GLY A 32 1.40 -14.92 11.15
C GLY A 32 -0.05 -15.06 10.71
N LEU A 33 -0.74 -16.10 11.19
CA LEU A 33 -2.09 -16.43 10.75
C LEU A 33 -3.16 -15.58 11.47
N GLY A 34 -3.17 -15.59 12.80
CA GLY A 34 -4.21 -14.95 13.62
C GLY A 34 -4.26 -13.44 13.43
N MET A 35 -3.15 -12.74 13.70
CA MET A 35 -3.07 -11.30 13.43
C MET A 35 -3.20 -10.99 11.94
N GLY A 36 -2.67 -11.81 11.03
CA GLY A 36 -2.78 -11.61 9.58
C GLY A 36 -4.23 -11.60 9.09
N ILE A 37 -5.04 -12.58 9.49
CA ILE A 37 -6.48 -12.65 9.17
C ILE A 37 -7.21 -11.44 9.77
N ALA A 38 -6.92 -11.10 11.03
CA ALA A 38 -7.51 -9.96 11.69
C ALA A 38 -7.18 -8.63 10.98
N MET A 39 -5.91 -8.41 10.62
CA MET A 39 -5.43 -7.24 9.90
C MET A 39 -6.03 -7.15 8.50
N GLY A 40 -6.10 -8.25 7.75
CA GLY A 40 -6.70 -8.28 6.42
C GLY A 40 -8.19 -7.91 6.45
N ALA A 41 -8.94 -8.46 7.41
CA ALA A 41 -10.35 -8.14 7.59
C ALA A 41 -10.58 -6.70 8.05
N MET A 42 -9.77 -6.19 9.00
CA MET A 42 -9.80 -4.77 9.40
C MET A 42 -9.49 -3.87 8.21
N TYR A 43 -8.43 -4.14 7.48
CA TYR A 43 -7.99 -3.37 6.32
C TYR A 43 -9.10 -3.24 5.27
N ALA A 44 -9.72 -4.36 4.88
CA ALA A 44 -10.79 -4.38 3.90
C ALA A 44 -11.99 -3.51 4.35
N SER A 45 -12.38 -3.61 5.62
CA SER A 45 -13.51 -2.85 6.16
C SER A 45 -13.21 -1.35 6.31
N THR A 46 -12.03 -0.96 6.76
CA THR A 46 -11.62 0.45 6.87
C THR A 46 -11.57 1.13 5.50
N ILE A 47 -10.95 0.47 4.53
CA ILE A 47 -10.86 1.00 3.15
C ILE A 47 -12.25 1.14 2.54
N GLY A 48 -13.14 0.17 2.74
CA GLY A 48 -14.52 0.24 2.29
C GLY A 48 -15.30 1.43 2.87
N ILE A 49 -15.08 1.77 4.14
CA ILE A 49 -15.72 2.92 4.80
C ILE A 49 -15.15 4.24 4.25
N LEU A 50 -13.82 4.33 4.13
CA LEU A 50 -13.13 5.53 3.66
C LEU A 50 -13.61 5.94 2.26
N ILE A 51 -13.67 4.96 1.36
CA ILE A 51 -14.11 5.13 -0.02
C ILE A 51 -15.57 5.58 -0.09
N ARG A 52 -16.42 5.08 0.80
CA ARG A 52 -17.84 5.48 0.85
C ARG A 52 -18.03 6.88 1.40
N HIS A 53 -17.17 7.30 2.32
CA HIS A 53 -17.23 8.64 2.90
C HIS A 53 -16.74 9.69 1.90
N PHE A 54 -15.64 9.42 1.20
CA PHE A 54 -15.02 10.30 0.21
C PHE A 54 -15.34 9.82 -1.21
N ARG A 55 -16.58 10.06 -1.65
CA ARG A 55 -17.16 9.51 -2.89
C ARG A 55 -16.45 9.93 -4.17
N THR A 56 -16.01 11.19 -4.29
CA THR A 56 -15.48 11.72 -5.56
C THR A 56 -14.35 12.74 -5.37
N TYR A 57 -14.50 13.67 -4.43
CA TYR A 57 -13.46 14.67 -4.11
C TYR A 57 -12.59 14.20 -2.93
N HIS A 58 -11.29 14.52 -3.00
CA HIS A 58 -10.28 14.30 -1.94
C HIS A 58 -10.05 12.84 -1.52
N ARG A 59 -10.33 11.89 -2.41
CA ARG A 59 -10.23 10.47 -2.10
C ARG A 59 -8.78 10.01 -1.94
N ALA A 60 -7.88 10.47 -2.81
CA ALA A 60 -6.47 10.13 -2.69
C ALA A 60 -5.91 10.74 -1.39
N LEU A 61 -6.23 12.00 -1.08
CA LEU A 61 -5.84 12.64 0.18
C LEU A 61 -6.36 11.88 1.41
N ALA A 62 -7.61 11.45 1.41
CA ALA A 62 -8.18 10.68 2.52
C ALA A 62 -7.45 9.34 2.73
N ILE A 63 -7.15 8.63 1.64
CA ILE A 63 -6.33 7.39 1.68
C ILE A 63 -4.91 7.71 2.19
N GLY A 64 -4.31 8.79 1.72
CA GLY A 64 -3.02 9.30 2.17
C GLY A 64 -3.00 9.52 3.69
N ILE A 65 -3.91 10.34 4.21
CA ILE A 65 -4.02 10.64 5.65
C ILE A 65 -4.26 9.37 6.46
N ALA A 66 -5.17 8.50 6.04
CA ALA A 66 -5.42 7.22 6.73
C ALA A 66 -4.16 6.33 6.74
N SER A 67 -3.42 6.29 5.64
CA SER A 67 -2.18 5.50 5.52
C SER A 67 -1.01 6.08 6.33
N THR A 68 -1.04 7.37 6.68
CA THR A 68 -0.02 8.01 7.54
C THR A 68 0.07 7.35 8.91
N GLY A 69 -1.03 6.76 9.41
CA GLY A 69 -1.02 5.96 10.63
C GLY A 69 0.01 4.83 10.61
N ALA A 70 0.26 4.22 9.44
CA ALA A 70 1.29 3.19 9.29
C ALA A 70 2.72 3.73 9.42
N ALA A 71 2.99 4.95 8.95
CA ALA A 71 4.30 5.62 9.17
C ALA A 71 4.51 5.92 10.65
N ILE A 72 3.50 6.52 11.29
CA ILE A 72 3.59 6.88 12.71
C ILE A 72 3.83 5.62 13.54
N GLY A 73 3.10 4.53 13.26
CA GLY A 73 3.37 3.22 13.85
C GLY A 73 4.79 2.71 13.58
N GLY A 74 5.28 2.84 12.34
CA GLY A 74 6.65 2.46 11.96
C GLY A 74 7.76 3.29 12.63
N VAL A 75 7.44 4.46 13.19
CA VAL A 75 8.35 5.22 14.06
C VAL A 75 8.23 4.76 15.51
N ILE A 76 7.01 4.67 16.04
CA ILE A 76 6.75 4.41 17.46
C ILE A 76 7.08 2.96 17.85
N TYR A 77 6.62 1.97 17.08
CA TYR A 77 6.74 0.55 17.46
C TYR A 77 8.20 0.08 17.55
N PRO A 78 9.09 0.34 16.57
CA PRO A 78 10.47 -0.11 16.69
C PRO A 78 11.20 0.52 17.89
N ILE A 79 10.98 1.81 18.15
CA ILE A 79 11.60 2.52 19.30
C ILE A 79 11.07 1.96 20.62
N MET A 80 9.75 1.80 20.73
CA MET A 80 9.12 1.25 21.93
C MET A 80 9.59 -0.18 22.20
N LEU A 81 9.55 -1.07 21.21
CA LEU A 81 9.99 -2.45 21.38
C LEU A 81 11.48 -2.51 21.70
N ASN A 82 12.33 -1.74 21.02
CA ASN A 82 13.76 -1.72 21.32
C ASN A 82 14.05 -1.31 22.76
N ASN A 83 13.42 -0.23 23.25
CA ASN A 83 13.63 0.24 24.63
C ASN A 83 13.04 -0.71 25.68
N SER A 84 11.97 -1.44 25.33
CA SER A 84 11.30 -2.37 26.24
C SER A 84 12.00 -3.72 26.32
N ILE A 85 12.56 -4.19 25.20
CA ILE A 85 13.32 -5.44 25.12
C ILE A 85 14.70 -5.29 25.77
N HIS A 86 15.36 -4.13 25.59
CA HIS A 86 16.70 -3.84 26.15
C HIS A 86 16.65 -3.08 27.48
N ARG A 87 15.51 -3.12 28.18
CA ARG A 87 15.33 -2.46 29.48
C ARG A 87 16.10 -3.26 30.54
N GLY A 88 17.38 -2.95 30.76
CA GLY A 88 18.16 -3.64 31.77
C GLY A 88 19.67 -3.41 31.70
N ASP A 89 20.31 -3.56 30.54
CA ASP A 89 21.73 -3.23 30.36
C ASP A 89 22.09 -3.23 28.87
N ALA A 90 22.56 -2.08 28.39
CA ALA A 90 23.20 -1.82 27.10
C ALA A 90 22.42 -2.21 25.81
N LEU A 91 22.50 -1.33 24.82
CA LEU A 91 22.26 -1.57 23.38
C LEU A 91 23.09 -2.74 22.77
N VAL A 92 23.71 -3.57 23.61
CA VAL A 92 24.76 -4.56 23.31
C VAL A 92 24.36 -5.97 23.77
N SER A 93 23.54 -6.11 24.80
CA SER A 93 23.07 -7.41 25.29
C SER A 93 21.61 -7.61 24.90
N GLY A 94 21.38 -8.51 23.94
CA GLY A 94 20.04 -8.79 23.40
C GLY A 94 18.99 -9.13 24.47
N GLY A 95 17.72 -9.02 24.07
CA GLY A 95 16.57 -9.24 24.95
C GLY A 95 16.63 -10.55 25.74
N THR A 96 16.40 -10.47 27.04
CA THR A 96 16.32 -11.62 27.94
C THR A 96 14.96 -12.33 27.79
N VAL A 97 14.92 -13.62 28.14
CA VAL A 97 13.74 -14.50 28.20
C VAL A 97 12.54 -13.83 28.90
N ASP A 98 12.81 -12.98 29.90
CA ASP A 98 11.79 -12.29 30.69
C ASP A 98 11.34 -10.94 30.10
N THR A 99 12.14 -10.30 29.24
CA THR A 99 11.80 -8.98 28.69
C THR A 99 10.89 -9.07 27.46
N PHE A 100 10.94 -10.16 26.70
CA PHE A 100 10.10 -10.36 25.52
C PHE A 100 8.59 -10.39 25.85
N PRO A 101 8.09 -11.21 26.80
CA PRO A 101 6.68 -11.20 27.16
C PRO A 101 6.18 -9.82 27.62
N GLY A 102 7.01 -9.10 28.38
CA GLY A 102 6.70 -7.74 28.87
C GLY A 102 6.58 -6.71 27.75
N ALA A 103 7.53 -6.70 26.81
CA ALA A 103 7.50 -5.81 25.65
C ALA A 103 6.29 -6.07 24.75
N ILE A 104 5.95 -7.33 24.50
CA ILE A 104 4.77 -7.70 23.71
C ILE A 104 3.46 -7.32 24.42
N ARG A 105 3.38 -7.42 25.75
CA ARG A 105 2.19 -6.93 26.50
C ARG A 105 2.02 -5.44 26.38
N GLN A 106 3.10 -4.66 26.48
CA GLN A 106 3.03 -3.20 26.30
C GLN A 106 2.55 -2.85 24.89
N ASN A 107 3.04 -3.57 23.87
CA ASN A 107 2.56 -3.46 22.51
C ASN A 107 1.06 -3.83 22.37
N ALA A 108 0.62 -4.91 23.01
CA ALA A 108 -0.77 -5.36 22.99
C ALA A 108 -1.71 -4.36 23.67
N VAL A 109 -1.31 -3.77 24.79
CA VAL A 109 -2.06 -2.73 25.50
C VAL A 109 -2.21 -1.48 24.64
N LEU A 110 -1.11 -1.00 24.04
CA LEU A 110 -1.14 0.15 23.13
C LEU A 110 -2.08 -0.09 21.94
N ASN A 111 -1.94 -1.25 21.27
CA ASN A 111 -2.80 -1.63 20.16
C ASN A 111 -4.27 -1.74 20.58
N THR A 112 -4.55 -2.28 21.76
CA THR A 112 -5.91 -2.39 22.30
C THR A 112 -6.52 -1.01 22.49
N GLY A 113 -5.80 -0.07 23.12
CA GLY A 113 -6.27 1.30 23.29
C GLY A 113 -6.59 1.98 21.96
N MET A 114 -5.70 1.85 20.97
CA MET A 114 -5.90 2.41 19.63
C MET A 114 -7.09 1.76 18.90
N LEU A 115 -7.26 0.44 19.01
CA LEU A 115 -8.37 -0.28 18.39
C LEU A 115 -9.71 0.04 19.07
N VAL A 116 -9.74 0.19 20.39
CA VAL A 116 -10.95 0.62 21.12
C VAL A 116 -11.37 2.00 20.63
N LEU A 117 -10.44 2.96 20.56
CA LEU A 117 -10.71 4.30 20.03
C LEU A 117 -11.19 4.24 18.58
N ALA A 118 -10.56 3.42 17.73
CA ALA A 118 -10.99 3.24 16.35
C ALA A 118 -12.42 2.68 16.25
N ASN A 119 -12.79 1.70 17.09
CA ASN A 119 -14.14 1.14 17.13
C ASN A 119 -15.19 2.17 17.57
N LEU A 120 -14.84 3.11 18.46
CA LEU A 120 -15.73 4.18 18.90
C LEU A 120 -15.89 5.30 17.86
N LEU A 121 -14.83 5.60 17.10
CA LEU A 121 -14.81 6.70 16.14
C LEU A 121 -15.34 6.32 14.75
N ILE A 122 -15.12 5.08 14.30
CA ILE A 122 -15.53 4.65 12.96
C ILE A 122 -17.06 4.51 12.90
N ARG A 123 -17.69 5.40 12.11
CA ARG A 123 -19.13 5.34 11.82
C ARG A 123 -19.39 4.77 10.42
N VAL A 124 -20.14 3.68 10.36
CA VAL A 124 -20.60 3.10 9.09
C VAL A 124 -21.77 3.92 8.58
N ARG A 125 -21.59 4.58 7.43
CA ARG A 125 -22.72 5.17 6.69
C ARG A 125 -23.46 4.04 5.98
N TYR A 126 -24.65 3.68 6.47
CA TYR A 126 -25.51 2.70 5.83
C TYR A 126 -25.97 3.23 4.47
N SER A 127 -25.57 2.54 3.41
CA SER A 127 -26.22 2.58 2.11
C SER A 127 -26.34 1.13 1.68
N GLN A 128 -27.52 0.75 1.18
CA GLN A 128 -27.91 -0.60 0.77
C GLN A 128 -26.69 -1.36 0.20
N ALA A 129 -26.17 -2.33 0.95
CA ALA A 129 -25.17 -3.23 0.42
C ALA A 129 -25.91 -4.17 -0.53
N ASP A 130 -25.68 -4.05 -1.83
CA ASP A 130 -26.18 -5.03 -2.78
C ASP A 130 -25.70 -6.41 -2.34
N ARG A 131 -26.65 -7.21 -1.83
CA ARG A 131 -26.49 -8.62 -1.49
C ARG A 131 -26.45 -9.43 -2.78
N GLY A 132 -25.49 -9.11 -3.66
CA GLY A 132 -25.22 -9.92 -4.85
C GLY A 132 -24.64 -11.27 -4.43
N ASN A 133 -25.10 -12.34 -5.08
CA ASN A 133 -24.62 -13.71 -4.86
C ASN A 133 -23.09 -13.80 -5.08
N PHE A 134 -22.41 -14.66 -4.31
CA PHE A 134 -20.96 -14.86 -4.41
C PHE A 134 -20.47 -15.11 -5.85
N ARG A 135 -21.26 -15.87 -6.64
CA ARG A 135 -20.98 -16.17 -8.05
C ARG A 135 -20.96 -14.93 -8.95
N SER A 136 -21.83 -13.94 -8.70
CA SER A 136 -21.81 -12.69 -9.49
C SER A 136 -20.57 -11.87 -9.17
N ARG A 137 -20.19 -11.77 -7.89
CA ARG A 137 -18.96 -11.09 -7.46
C ARG A 137 -17.70 -11.73 -8.02
N PHE A 138 -17.66 -13.06 -8.10
CA PHE A 138 -16.54 -13.77 -8.72
C PHE A 138 -16.44 -13.51 -10.23
N ALA A 139 -17.57 -13.51 -10.94
CA ALA A 139 -17.61 -13.15 -12.35
C ALA A 139 -17.15 -11.69 -12.59
N ASP A 140 -17.53 -10.76 -11.71
CA ASP A 140 -17.08 -9.37 -11.75
C ASP A 140 -15.57 -9.25 -11.54
N MET A 141 -15.00 -10.00 -10.58
CA MET A 141 -13.54 -10.03 -10.38
C MET A 141 -12.78 -10.51 -11.63
N MET A 142 -13.27 -11.57 -12.27
CA MET A 142 -12.68 -12.08 -13.51
C MET A 142 -12.81 -11.09 -14.67
N ARG A 143 -13.84 -10.24 -14.67
CA ARG A 143 -13.96 -9.14 -15.63
C ARG A 143 -12.88 -8.07 -15.41
N PHE A 144 -12.56 -7.72 -14.16
CA PHE A 144 -11.51 -6.74 -13.86
C PHE A 144 -10.14 -7.20 -14.38
N LEU A 145 -9.84 -8.50 -14.28
CA LEU A 145 -8.61 -9.09 -14.80
C LEU A 145 -8.52 -9.14 -16.33
N LYS A 146 -9.59 -8.79 -17.04
CA LYS A 146 -9.57 -8.61 -18.50
C LYS A 146 -9.34 -7.15 -18.90
N GLU A 147 -9.43 -6.20 -17.97
CA GLU A 147 -9.16 -4.78 -18.26
C GLU A 147 -7.64 -4.53 -18.27
N PRO A 148 -7.02 -4.18 -19.40
CA PRO A 148 -5.56 -4.07 -19.51
C PRO A 148 -4.99 -3.04 -18.52
N THR A 149 -5.65 -1.89 -18.34
CA THR A 149 -5.26 -0.88 -17.34
C THR A 149 -5.17 -1.46 -15.92
N TYR A 150 -6.13 -2.33 -15.55
CA TYR A 150 -6.16 -2.91 -14.21
C TYR A 150 -5.11 -4.01 -14.05
N VAL A 151 -4.90 -4.85 -15.07
CA VAL A 151 -3.85 -5.89 -15.08
C VAL A 151 -2.46 -5.27 -14.93
N PHE A 152 -2.13 -4.26 -15.73
CA PHE A 152 -0.84 -3.56 -15.62
C PHE A 152 -0.69 -2.84 -14.27
N THR A 153 -1.79 -2.35 -13.68
CA THR A 153 -1.75 -1.80 -12.30
C THR A 153 -1.43 -2.89 -11.27
N CYS A 154 -1.98 -4.11 -11.41
CA CYS A 154 -1.69 -5.24 -10.52
C CYS A 154 -0.24 -5.73 -10.65
N ILE A 155 0.25 -5.85 -11.90
CA ILE A 155 1.65 -6.23 -12.17
C ILE A 155 2.59 -5.16 -11.61
N GLY A 156 2.29 -3.88 -11.88
CA GLY A 156 3.04 -2.74 -11.33
C GLY A 156 3.11 -2.79 -9.81
N SER A 157 1.97 -2.97 -9.14
CA SER A 157 1.89 -3.07 -7.68
C SER A 157 2.71 -4.23 -7.13
N SER A 158 2.68 -5.38 -7.82
CA SER A 158 3.42 -6.56 -7.41
C SER A 158 4.94 -6.37 -7.54
N LEU A 159 5.41 -5.83 -8.67
CA LEU A 159 6.82 -5.53 -8.91
C LEU A 159 7.38 -4.45 -7.97
N THR A 160 6.60 -3.40 -7.71
CA THR A 160 6.93 -2.39 -6.71
C THR A 160 7.10 -3.00 -5.32
N ASN A 161 6.23 -3.94 -4.95
CA ASN A 161 6.25 -4.53 -3.62
C ASN A 161 7.45 -5.48 -3.40
N PHE A 162 7.95 -6.15 -4.46
CA PHE A 162 9.24 -6.86 -4.40
C PHE A 162 10.38 -5.94 -4.00
N GLY A 163 10.45 -4.75 -4.61
CA GLY A 163 11.54 -3.80 -4.33
C GLY A 163 11.38 -2.98 -3.06
N TYR A 164 10.14 -2.72 -2.63
CA TYR A 164 9.83 -1.96 -1.42
C TYR A 164 10.28 -2.67 -0.13
N LEU A 165 10.35 -4.00 -0.11
CA LEU A 165 10.65 -4.74 1.12
C LEU A 165 12.11 -4.73 1.51
N PHE A 166 13.02 -4.52 0.54
CA PHE A 166 14.44 -4.33 0.87
C PHE A 166 14.66 -3.17 1.83
N PRO A 167 14.23 -1.92 1.51
CA PRO A 167 14.48 -0.81 2.41
C PRO A 167 13.77 -0.99 3.76
N VAL A 168 12.59 -1.59 3.79
CA VAL A 168 11.84 -1.80 5.04
C VAL A 168 12.55 -2.77 5.99
N VAL A 169 13.15 -3.84 5.47
CA VAL A 169 13.71 -4.92 6.30
C VAL A 169 15.21 -4.75 6.52
N TYR A 170 15.95 -4.26 5.53
CA TYR A 170 17.40 -4.39 5.50
C TYR A 170 18.17 -3.07 5.66
N ILE A 171 17.56 -1.88 5.64
CA ILE A 171 18.33 -0.61 5.73
C ILE A 171 19.07 -0.46 7.06
N GLN A 172 18.46 -0.87 8.17
CA GLN A 172 19.12 -0.83 9.48
C GLN A 172 20.34 -1.74 9.49
N LEU A 173 20.20 -2.96 8.96
CA LEU A 173 21.27 -3.93 8.88
C LEU A 173 22.37 -3.48 7.91
N PHE A 174 22.00 -2.88 6.78
CA PHE A 174 22.94 -2.28 5.83
C PHE A 174 23.78 -1.20 6.50
N SER A 175 23.12 -0.22 7.13
CA SER A 175 23.77 0.90 7.82
C SER A 175 24.74 0.40 8.90
N ALA A 176 24.31 -0.58 9.72
CA ALA A 176 25.13 -1.16 10.76
C ALA A 176 26.36 -1.91 10.20
N LYS A 177 26.21 -2.63 9.08
CA LYS A 177 27.33 -3.37 8.44
C LYS A 177 28.30 -2.48 7.66
N GLN A 178 27.90 -1.27 7.28
CA GLN A 178 28.79 -0.26 6.69
C GLN A 178 29.66 0.48 7.73
N GLY A 179 29.56 0.11 9.02
CA GLY A 179 30.33 0.76 10.09
C GLY A 179 29.78 2.13 10.49
N ILE A 180 28.55 2.47 10.11
CA ILE A 180 27.85 3.67 10.57
C ILE A 180 27.48 3.48 12.05
N SER A 181 27.44 4.58 12.81
CA SER A 181 27.16 4.56 14.25
C SER A 181 25.90 3.73 14.57
N PRO A 182 25.97 2.76 15.52
CA PRO A 182 24.83 1.91 15.87
C PRO A 182 23.58 2.69 16.30
N LYS A 183 23.77 3.85 16.94
CA LYS A 183 22.67 4.75 17.30
C LYS A 183 21.95 5.28 16.06
N PHE A 184 22.71 5.68 15.03
CA PHE A 184 22.14 6.19 13.78
C PHE A 184 21.45 5.07 12.99
N SER A 185 22.12 3.93 12.81
CA SER A 185 21.58 2.78 12.06
C SER A 185 20.25 2.27 12.61
N PHE A 186 20.07 2.34 13.94
CA PHE A 186 18.79 2.04 14.58
C PHE A 186 17.67 3.00 14.12
N TYR A 187 17.96 4.31 14.12
CA TYR A 187 17.00 5.34 13.72
C TYR A 187 16.77 5.44 12.20
N THR A 188 17.59 4.81 11.35
CA THR A 188 17.41 4.82 9.89
C THR A 188 15.99 4.39 9.48
N LEU A 189 15.41 3.35 10.09
CA LEU A 189 14.03 2.94 9.82
C LEU A 189 12.99 3.95 10.31
N SER A 190 13.25 4.63 11.42
CA SER A 190 12.39 5.70 11.91
C SER A 190 12.44 6.91 10.98
N ILE A 191 13.62 7.27 10.46
CA ILE A 191 13.79 8.34 9.46
C ILE A 191 13.01 7.99 8.19
N PHE A 192 13.18 6.77 7.68
CA PHE A 192 12.42 6.27 6.53
C PHE A 192 10.90 6.43 6.70
N ASN A 193 10.37 5.98 7.85
CA ASN A 193 8.94 6.09 8.13
C ASN A 193 8.47 7.52 8.36
N ALA A 194 9.27 8.38 9.01
CA ALA A 194 8.94 9.78 9.21
C ALA A 194 8.85 10.52 7.87
N CYS A 195 9.82 10.33 6.98
CA CYS A 195 9.81 10.92 5.63
C CYS A 195 8.65 10.36 4.77
N SER A 196 8.23 9.11 5.01
CA SER A 196 7.06 8.51 4.36
C SER A 196 5.75 9.26 4.64
N ILE A 197 5.64 10.00 5.74
CA ILE A 197 4.48 10.86 6.03
C ILE A 197 4.33 11.93 4.94
N ILE A 198 5.43 12.58 4.55
CA ILE A 198 5.45 13.62 3.50
C ILE A 198 4.99 13.01 2.18
N GLY A 199 5.51 11.82 1.86
CA GLY A 199 5.13 11.03 0.70
C GLY A 199 3.66 10.62 0.64
N ARG A 200 3.03 10.44 1.80
CA ARG A 200 1.61 10.07 1.90
C ARG A 200 0.67 11.26 1.78
N ILE A 201 1.14 12.48 2.02
CA ILE A 201 0.29 13.67 1.98
C ILE A 201 0.44 14.40 0.64
N ILE A 202 1.64 14.88 0.30
CA ILE A 202 1.85 15.81 -0.83
C ILE A 202 1.48 15.15 -2.18
N PRO A 203 2.01 13.96 -2.54
CA PRO A 203 1.62 13.27 -3.77
C PRO A 203 0.13 12.92 -3.85
N ASN A 204 -0.54 12.67 -2.72
CA ASN A 204 -1.98 12.38 -2.75
C ASN A 204 -2.83 13.63 -3.01
N ILE A 205 -2.41 14.80 -2.53
CA ILE A 205 -3.02 16.08 -2.91
C ILE A 205 -2.89 16.29 -4.42
N LEU A 206 -1.70 16.02 -4.98
CA LEU A 206 -1.47 16.11 -6.42
C LEU A 206 -2.30 15.08 -7.20
N ALA A 207 -2.46 13.87 -6.68
CA ALA A 207 -3.24 12.82 -7.31
C ALA A 207 -4.74 13.12 -7.40
N ASP A 208 -5.28 13.87 -6.44
CA ASP A 208 -6.67 14.34 -6.53
C ASP A 208 -6.88 15.32 -7.71
N ARG A 209 -5.81 16.02 -8.16
CA ARG A 209 -5.87 16.96 -9.30
C ARG A 209 -5.46 16.32 -10.63
N PHE A 210 -4.38 15.55 -10.65
CA PHE A 210 -3.77 15.01 -11.88
C PHE A 210 -4.09 13.54 -12.15
N GLY A 211 -4.75 12.87 -11.20
CA GLY A 211 -5.04 11.43 -11.25
C GLY A 211 -3.96 10.58 -10.56
N SER A 212 -4.39 9.53 -9.85
CA SER A 212 -3.50 8.69 -9.04
C SER A 212 -2.43 7.96 -9.85
N LEU A 213 -2.78 7.41 -11.02
CA LEU A 213 -1.79 6.73 -11.88
C LEU A 213 -0.73 7.70 -12.42
N THR A 214 -1.12 8.91 -12.82
CA THR A 214 -0.23 9.94 -13.35
C THR A 214 0.85 10.32 -12.35
N VAL A 215 0.49 10.44 -11.06
CA VAL A 215 1.44 10.76 -9.98
C VAL A 215 2.22 9.53 -9.52
N LEU A 216 1.60 8.35 -9.53
CA LEU A 216 2.23 7.10 -9.09
C LEU A 216 3.44 6.71 -9.96
N VAL A 217 3.36 6.90 -11.28
CA VAL A 217 4.46 6.55 -12.21
C VAL A 217 5.79 7.22 -11.85
N PRO A 218 5.90 8.57 -11.83
CA PRO A 218 7.17 9.23 -11.52
C PRO A 218 7.64 8.95 -10.09
N MET A 219 6.73 8.88 -9.11
CA MET A 219 7.09 8.56 -7.72
C MET A 219 7.70 7.16 -7.61
N ASN A 220 7.15 6.19 -8.32
CA ASN A 220 7.63 4.82 -8.27
C ASN A 220 8.97 4.64 -9.00
N ILE A 221 9.16 5.29 -10.15
CA ILE A 221 10.46 5.30 -10.86
C ILE A 221 11.52 5.98 -9.98
N ALA A 222 11.19 7.12 -9.36
CA ALA A 222 12.07 7.80 -8.44
C ALA A 222 12.42 6.95 -7.22
N MET A 223 11.45 6.18 -6.67
CA MET A 223 11.72 5.23 -5.59
C MET A 223 12.77 4.21 -6.01
N GLY A 224 12.59 3.56 -7.17
CA GLY A 224 13.52 2.54 -7.65
C GLY A 224 14.91 3.08 -7.97
N ALA A 225 14.99 4.28 -8.57
CA ALA A 225 16.26 4.97 -8.80
C ALA A 225 16.98 5.30 -7.48
N THR A 226 16.24 5.78 -6.48
CA THR A 226 16.79 6.09 -5.16
C THR A 226 17.25 4.83 -4.42
N VAL A 227 16.52 3.71 -4.56
CA VAL A 227 16.96 2.40 -4.05
C VAL A 227 18.31 2.00 -4.68
N LEU A 228 18.50 2.17 -5.99
CA LEU A 228 19.80 1.93 -6.63
C LEU A 228 20.91 2.86 -6.09
N GLY A 229 20.55 4.06 -5.62
CA GLY A 229 21.46 4.98 -4.95
C GLY A 229 22.17 4.39 -3.72
N TYR A 230 21.58 3.37 -3.07
CA TYR A 230 22.24 2.66 -1.97
C TYR A 230 23.54 1.95 -2.37
N LEU A 231 23.78 1.70 -3.66
CA LEU A 231 25.05 1.14 -4.14
C LEU A 231 26.25 2.05 -3.86
N GLY A 232 26.04 3.36 -3.77
CA GLY A 232 27.09 4.36 -3.53
C GLY A 232 27.14 4.89 -2.09
N VAL A 233 26.35 4.34 -1.17
CA VAL A 233 26.27 4.84 0.21
C VAL A 233 27.45 4.32 1.03
N ASN A 234 28.39 5.22 1.32
CA ASN A 234 29.59 4.95 2.13
C ASN A 234 29.74 5.93 3.31
N SER A 235 28.77 6.81 3.54
CA SER A 235 28.83 7.82 4.61
C SER A 235 27.49 7.96 5.31
N LEU A 236 27.53 8.44 6.56
CA LEU A 236 26.33 8.70 7.36
C LEU A 236 25.37 9.67 6.67
N VAL A 237 25.91 10.73 6.05
CA VAL A 237 25.09 11.74 5.35
C VAL A 237 24.44 11.14 4.11
N ALA A 238 25.17 10.32 3.34
CA ALA A 238 24.60 9.63 2.19
C ALA A 238 23.49 8.67 2.60
N ASP A 239 23.69 7.88 3.66
CA ASP A 239 22.66 6.98 4.19
C ASP A 239 21.41 7.75 4.62
N ALA A 240 21.57 8.86 5.35
CA ALA A 240 20.46 9.70 5.78
C ALA A 240 19.62 10.24 4.61
N ILE A 241 20.28 10.81 3.59
CA ILE A 241 19.62 11.44 2.44
C ILE A 241 18.90 10.37 1.60
N VAL A 242 19.58 9.27 1.28
CA VAL A 242 18.99 8.19 0.47
C VAL A 242 17.81 7.56 1.22
N THR A 243 17.97 7.27 2.53
CA THR A 243 16.87 6.77 3.38
C THR A 243 15.66 7.68 3.35
N ALA A 244 15.87 8.99 3.54
CA ALA A 244 14.80 9.97 3.57
C ALA A 244 14.03 10.04 2.24
N LEU A 245 14.76 10.07 1.13
CA LEU A 245 14.17 10.11 -0.22
C LEU A 245 13.36 8.85 -0.52
N ILE A 246 13.88 7.64 -0.20
CA ILE A 246 13.09 6.41 -0.36
C ILE A 246 11.87 6.45 0.58
N GLY A 247 12.00 6.99 1.79
CA GLY A 247 10.88 7.23 2.69
C GLY A 247 9.77 8.02 1.99
N VAL A 248 10.07 9.20 1.44
CA VAL A 248 9.12 10.04 0.71
C VAL A 248 8.50 9.28 -0.48
N PHE A 249 9.31 8.72 -1.37
CA PHE A 249 8.77 8.06 -2.56
C PHE A 249 7.96 6.80 -2.23
N SER A 250 8.37 6.03 -1.22
CA SER A 250 7.64 4.84 -0.78
C SER A 250 6.30 5.18 -0.14
N GLY A 251 6.23 6.26 0.65
CA GLY A 251 4.97 6.77 1.20
C GLY A 251 3.96 7.11 0.12
N ALA A 252 4.44 7.74 -0.96
CA ALA A 252 3.64 8.03 -2.14
C ALA A 252 3.12 6.74 -2.79
N CYS A 253 4.01 5.77 -3.05
CA CYS A 253 3.65 4.53 -3.72
C CYS A 253 2.61 3.73 -2.93
N VAL A 254 2.82 3.55 -1.62
CA VAL A 254 1.95 2.73 -0.74
C VAL A 254 0.53 3.29 -0.64
N SER A 255 0.35 4.61 -0.73
CA SER A 255 -0.98 5.23 -0.66
C SER A 255 -1.64 5.34 -2.05
N LEU A 256 -0.86 5.71 -3.07
CA LEU A 256 -1.35 5.96 -4.41
C LEU A 256 -1.77 4.69 -5.15
N PHE A 257 -1.17 3.53 -4.91
CA PHE A 257 -1.60 2.29 -5.59
C PHE A 257 -3.03 1.90 -5.17
N LEU A 258 -3.38 2.10 -3.90
CA LEU A 258 -4.75 1.92 -3.40
C LEU A 258 -5.70 2.91 -4.03
N ALA A 259 -5.30 4.18 -4.16
CA ALA A 259 -6.06 5.22 -4.82
C ALA A 259 -6.22 4.95 -6.34
N ALA A 260 -5.20 4.39 -6.98
CA ALA A 260 -5.22 3.99 -8.39
C ALA A 260 -6.24 2.86 -8.62
N ALA A 261 -6.14 1.75 -7.87
CA ALA A 261 -7.10 0.64 -7.97
C ALA A 261 -8.54 1.09 -7.67
N SER A 262 -8.66 1.97 -6.68
CA SER A 262 -9.88 2.67 -6.30
C SER A 262 -10.51 3.49 -7.43
N SER A 263 -9.70 4.26 -8.16
CA SER A 263 -10.11 5.17 -9.23
C SER A 263 -10.46 4.48 -10.55
N SER A 264 -9.98 3.25 -10.76
CA SER A 264 -10.31 2.46 -11.96
C SER A 264 -11.74 1.89 -11.94
N SER A 265 -12.45 1.99 -10.82
CA SER A 265 -13.79 1.43 -10.63
C SER A 265 -14.85 2.24 -11.37
N LYS A 266 -15.70 1.59 -12.15
CA LYS A 266 -16.81 2.25 -12.88
C LYS A 266 -18.05 2.43 -12.01
N GLN A 267 -18.23 1.54 -11.03
CA GLN A 267 -19.34 1.58 -10.07
C GLN A 267 -18.82 1.54 -8.63
N GLN A 268 -19.54 2.17 -7.70
CA GLN A 268 -19.16 2.22 -6.28
C GLN A 268 -19.09 0.82 -5.64
N GLY A 269 -19.88 -0.13 -6.13
CA GLY A 269 -19.87 -1.53 -5.67
C GLY A 269 -18.60 -2.31 -6.02
N GLU A 270 -17.90 -1.94 -7.10
CA GLU A 270 -16.71 -2.67 -7.59
C GLU A 270 -15.44 -2.33 -6.81
N ILE A 271 -15.44 -1.19 -6.14
CA ILE A 271 -14.24 -0.61 -5.55
C ILE A 271 -13.59 -1.57 -4.55
N GLY A 272 -14.37 -2.12 -3.61
CA GLY A 272 -13.85 -3.01 -2.60
C GLY A 272 -13.22 -4.27 -3.21
N ALA A 273 -13.83 -4.81 -4.26
CA ALA A 273 -13.32 -5.98 -4.97
C ALA A 273 -12.02 -5.67 -5.74
N ARG A 274 -11.96 -4.54 -6.45
CA ARG A 274 -10.74 -4.10 -7.15
C ARG A 274 -9.59 -3.79 -6.20
N THR A 275 -9.86 -3.18 -5.04
CA THR A 275 -8.82 -2.95 -4.04
C THR A 275 -8.39 -4.25 -3.36
N GLY A 276 -9.31 -5.16 -3.04
CA GLY A 276 -8.97 -6.46 -2.47
C GLY A 276 -8.09 -7.29 -3.41
N LEU A 277 -8.41 -7.31 -4.70
CA LEU A 277 -7.69 -8.08 -5.70
C LEU A 277 -6.28 -7.53 -5.97
N VAL A 278 -6.08 -6.20 -6.01
CA VAL A 278 -4.73 -5.63 -6.16
C VAL A 278 -3.86 -5.93 -4.94
N VAL A 279 -4.44 -5.89 -3.74
CA VAL A 279 -3.74 -6.22 -2.48
C VAL A 279 -3.42 -7.71 -2.42
N PHE A 280 -4.31 -8.57 -2.91
CA PHE A 280 -4.06 -10.01 -3.01
C PHE A 280 -2.83 -10.32 -3.87
N PHE A 281 -2.75 -9.78 -5.09
CA PHE A 281 -1.56 -10.00 -5.93
C PHE A 281 -0.31 -9.40 -5.32
N SER A 282 -0.43 -8.23 -4.67
CA SER A 282 0.68 -7.58 -3.98
C SER A 282 1.18 -8.37 -2.77
N SER A 283 0.35 -9.20 -2.14
CA SER A 283 0.72 -10.00 -0.97
C SER A 283 1.75 -11.10 -1.28
N ILE A 284 1.76 -11.61 -2.51
CA ILE A 284 2.69 -12.67 -2.95
C ILE A 284 4.15 -12.15 -2.92
N PRO A 285 4.48 -11.02 -3.56
CA PRO A 285 5.76 -10.34 -3.38
C PRO A 285 6.07 -9.99 -1.93
N SER A 286 5.07 -9.58 -1.13
CA SER A 286 5.26 -9.29 0.29
C SER A 286 5.78 -10.48 1.09
N LEU A 287 5.30 -11.68 0.75
CA LEU A 287 5.73 -12.92 1.38
C LEU A 287 7.11 -13.39 0.88
N ALA A 288 7.32 -13.33 -0.44
CA ALA A 288 8.53 -13.87 -1.07
C ALA A 288 9.74 -12.91 -1.05
N GLY A 289 9.51 -11.60 -1.03
CA GLY A 289 10.55 -10.59 -1.19
C GLY A 289 11.63 -10.60 -0.10
N PRO A 290 11.29 -10.62 1.21
CA PRO A 290 12.32 -10.62 2.25
C PRO A 290 13.21 -11.87 2.23
N PRO A 291 12.68 -13.11 2.04
CA PRO A 291 13.50 -14.30 1.83
C PRO A 291 14.38 -14.22 0.56
N ILE A 292 13.86 -13.71 -0.56
CA ILE A 292 14.65 -13.52 -1.79
C ILE A 292 15.82 -12.57 -1.53
N ASN A 293 15.56 -11.43 -0.90
CA ASN A 293 16.60 -10.46 -0.53
C ASN A 293 17.64 -11.08 0.42
N GLY A 294 17.21 -11.91 1.37
CA GLY A 294 18.12 -12.64 2.27
C GLY A 294 19.00 -13.66 1.54
N ALA A 295 18.43 -14.40 0.59
CA ALA A 295 19.16 -15.34 -0.26
C ALA A 295 20.18 -14.61 -1.16
N LEU A 296 19.80 -13.45 -1.71
CA LEU A 296 20.69 -12.62 -2.52
C LEU A 296 21.84 -12.00 -1.71
N LEU A 297 21.59 -11.68 -0.44
CA LEU A 297 22.59 -11.11 0.47
C LEU A 297 23.72 -12.12 0.74
N THR A 298 23.42 -13.43 0.79
CA THR A 298 24.35 -14.52 1.11
C THR A 298 25.08 -14.36 2.46
N ASN A 299 25.86 -15.37 2.87
CA ASN A 299 26.66 -15.29 4.11
C ASN A 299 27.78 -14.22 4.06
N ARG A 300 28.06 -13.66 2.88
CA ARG A 300 29.12 -12.65 2.67
C ARG A 300 28.59 -11.21 2.64
N PHE A 301 27.30 -10.97 2.89
CA PHE A 301 26.67 -9.65 2.86
C PHE A 301 26.93 -8.88 1.55
N LEU A 302 26.67 -9.53 0.41
CA LEU A 302 26.77 -8.95 -0.92
C LEU A 302 25.58 -8.01 -1.19
N TRP A 303 25.64 -6.79 -0.65
CA TRP A 303 24.56 -5.80 -0.69
C TRP A 303 24.13 -5.38 -2.11
N SER A 304 25.03 -5.43 -3.09
CA SER A 304 24.73 -5.04 -4.47
C SER A 304 23.58 -5.84 -5.08
N ARG A 305 23.49 -7.15 -4.78
CA ARG A 305 22.48 -8.05 -5.35
C ARG A 305 21.05 -7.68 -4.93
N PRO A 306 20.69 -7.61 -3.63
CA PRO A 306 19.34 -7.23 -3.22
C PRO A 306 19.01 -5.78 -3.57
N ILE A 307 19.99 -4.86 -3.57
CA ILE A 307 19.78 -3.46 -3.99
C ILE A 307 19.39 -3.40 -5.47
N ILE A 308 20.16 -4.06 -6.35
CA ILE A 308 19.90 -4.08 -7.80
C ILE A 308 18.55 -4.75 -8.09
N PHE A 309 18.28 -5.90 -7.48
CA PHE A 309 17.01 -6.60 -7.61
C PHE A 309 15.83 -5.69 -7.22
N SER A 310 15.95 -5.01 -6.08
CA SER A 310 14.88 -4.17 -5.56
C SER A 310 14.66 -2.90 -6.37
N GLY A 311 15.74 -2.24 -6.78
CA GLY A 311 15.69 -1.04 -7.61
C GLY A 311 15.10 -1.32 -9.00
N ILE A 312 15.60 -2.37 -9.68
CA ILE A 312 15.12 -2.76 -11.01
C ILE A 312 13.67 -3.24 -10.96
N SER A 313 13.30 -4.07 -9.97
CA SER A 313 11.91 -4.53 -9.82
C SER A 313 10.96 -3.36 -9.61
N THR A 314 11.36 -2.38 -8.78
CA THR A 314 10.57 -1.17 -8.56
C THR A 314 10.42 -0.37 -9.85
N ILE A 315 11.51 -0.11 -10.59
CA ILE A 315 11.47 0.62 -11.87
C ILE A 315 10.58 -0.12 -12.88
N GLY A 316 10.68 -1.45 -12.96
CA GLY A 316 9.82 -2.30 -13.77
C GLY A 316 8.34 -2.14 -13.42
N GLY A 317 8.02 -2.02 -12.12
CA GLY A 317 6.68 -1.66 -11.67
C GLY A 317 6.22 -0.30 -12.19
N GLY A 318 7.13 0.68 -12.25
CA GLY A 318 6.89 2.03 -12.77
C GLY A 318 6.55 2.02 -14.26
N PHE A 319 7.29 1.24 -15.06
CA PHE A 319 6.99 1.03 -16.47
C PHE A 319 5.64 0.32 -16.67
N SER A 320 5.31 -0.65 -15.81
CA SER A 320 4.00 -1.29 -15.83
C SER A 320 2.87 -0.29 -15.57
N TYR A 321 3.02 0.60 -14.58
CA TYR A 321 2.06 1.68 -14.35
C TYR A 321 1.98 2.67 -15.53
N LEU A 322 3.10 2.95 -16.19
CA LEU A 322 3.11 3.79 -17.39
C LEU A 322 2.30 3.16 -18.51
N LEU A 323 2.44 1.85 -18.75
CA LEU A 323 1.60 1.11 -19.69
C LEU A 323 0.12 1.20 -19.30
N ALA A 324 -0.21 1.02 -18.01
CA ALA A 324 -1.58 1.19 -17.52
C ALA A 324 -2.15 2.59 -17.85
N LEU A 325 -1.35 3.63 -17.65
CA LEU A 325 -1.70 5.02 -17.95
C LEU A 325 -1.89 5.25 -19.45
N MET A 326 -1.02 4.69 -20.29
CA MET A 326 -1.14 4.77 -21.76
C MET A 326 -2.42 4.10 -22.26
N PHE A 327 -2.75 2.91 -21.76
CA PHE A 327 -4.01 2.23 -22.09
C PHE A 327 -5.22 3.04 -21.61
N GLN A 328 -5.14 3.65 -20.42
CA GLN A 328 -6.21 4.51 -19.90
C GLN A 328 -6.42 5.74 -20.79
N ALA A 329 -5.33 6.40 -21.20
CA ALA A 329 -5.38 7.57 -22.09
C ALA A 329 -5.93 7.21 -23.48
N ARG A 330 -5.50 6.08 -24.05
CA ARG A 330 -6.01 5.56 -25.34
C ARG A 330 -7.52 5.31 -25.28
N ASN A 331 -8.00 4.64 -24.23
CA ASN A 331 -9.42 4.36 -24.08
C ASN A 331 -10.27 5.62 -23.91
N ARG A 332 -9.74 6.67 -23.24
CA ARG A 332 -10.41 7.97 -23.14
C ARG A 332 -10.52 8.67 -24.50
N ARG A 333 -9.48 8.62 -25.32
CA ARG A 333 -9.50 9.19 -26.69
C ARG A 333 -10.53 8.48 -27.57
N LEU A 334 -10.46 7.15 -27.64
CA LEU A 334 -11.40 6.35 -28.44
C LEU A 334 -12.86 6.54 -27.99
N GLY A 335 -13.12 6.62 -26.68
CA GLY A 335 -14.47 6.91 -26.17
C GLY A 335 -14.94 8.33 -26.46
N GLY A 336 -14.03 9.31 -26.47
CA GLY A 336 -14.31 10.69 -26.88
C GLY A 336 -14.67 10.79 -28.35
N ASP A 337 -13.92 10.10 -29.22
CA ASP A 337 -14.15 10.07 -30.67
C ASP A 337 -15.50 9.40 -31.03
N ILE A 338 -15.87 8.33 -30.34
CA ILE A 338 -17.20 7.70 -30.51
C ILE A 338 -18.32 8.62 -30.01
N GLY A 339 -18.10 9.33 -28.90
CA GLY A 339 -19.07 10.28 -28.34
C GLY A 339 -19.30 11.50 -29.24
N THR A 340 -18.25 12.05 -29.86
CA THR A 340 -18.37 13.15 -30.83
C THR A 340 -19.02 12.70 -32.14
N VAL A 341 -18.74 11.48 -32.62
CA VAL A 341 -19.42 10.91 -33.80
C VAL A 341 -20.90 10.61 -33.50
N ALA A 342 -21.24 10.10 -32.32
CA ALA A 342 -22.63 9.88 -31.92
C ALA A 342 -23.41 11.21 -31.75
N ALA A 343 -22.76 12.24 -31.19
CA ALA A 343 -23.34 13.56 -31.07
C ALA A 343 -23.58 14.21 -32.44
N SER A 344 -22.63 14.11 -33.38
CA SER A 344 -22.81 14.64 -34.74
C SER A 344 -23.88 13.88 -35.54
N ALA A 345 -23.97 12.56 -35.37
CA ALA A 345 -25.04 11.76 -35.99
C ALA A 345 -26.43 12.15 -35.44
N SER A 346 -26.54 12.43 -34.14
CA SER A 346 -27.79 12.87 -33.52
C SER A 346 -28.23 14.27 -34.00
N SER A 347 -27.29 15.21 -34.21
CA SER A 347 -27.61 16.54 -34.72
C SER A 347 -28.03 16.53 -36.20
N ILE A 348 -27.49 15.61 -36.99
CA ILE A 348 -27.88 15.41 -38.40
C ILE A 348 -29.29 14.80 -38.47
N GLY A 349 -29.61 13.84 -37.59
CA GLY A 349 -30.95 13.26 -37.47
C GLY A 349 -32.03 14.26 -37.04
N SER A 350 -31.72 15.22 -36.16
CA SER A 350 -32.66 16.28 -35.79
C SER A 350 -32.91 17.28 -36.93
N HIS A 351 -31.94 17.51 -37.81
CA HIS A 351 -32.10 18.40 -38.97
C HIS A 351 -32.89 17.74 -40.12
N SER A 352 -32.81 16.42 -40.32
CA SER A 352 -33.64 15.73 -41.31
C SER A 352 -35.10 15.62 -40.87
N SER A 353 -35.34 15.51 -39.55
CA SER A 353 -36.69 15.46 -38.97
C SER A 353 -37.45 16.79 -39.17
N SER A 354 -36.79 17.94 -38.97
CA SER A 354 -37.42 19.25 -39.16
C SER A 354 -37.70 19.60 -40.63
N LEU A 355 -36.91 19.07 -41.56
CA LEU A 355 -37.17 19.20 -43.01
C LEU A 355 -38.37 18.35 -43.48
N SER A 356 -38.62 17.20 -42.85
CA SER A 356 -39.77 16.33 -43.19
C SER A 356 -41.13 16.88 -42.71
N ILE A 357 -41.14 17.65 -41.61
CA ILE A 357 -42.36 18.26 -41.07
C ILE A 357 -42.78 19.47 -41.92
N SER A 358 -41.82 20.23 -42.47
CA SER A 358 -42.10 21.38 -43.35
C SER A 358 -42.68 20.98 -44.72
N SER A 359 -42.52 19.73 -45.18
CA SER A 359 -43.09 19.26 -46.45
C SER A 359 -44.51 18.70 -46.32
N SER A 360 -45.04 18.52 -45.10
CA SER A 360 -46.38 17.98 -44.86
C SER A 360 -47.47 19.06 -44.70
N GLU A 361 -47.11 20.34 -44.62
CA GLU A 361 -48.05 21.47 -44.45
C GLU A 361 -48.41 22.19 -45.76
N LYS A 362 -48.01 21.65 -46.91
CA LYS A 362 -48.45 22.11 -48.23
C LYS A 362 -49.15 21.00 -48.99
N LYS A 363 -50.40 20.71 -48.62
CA LYS A 363 -51.38 20.12 -49.53
C LYS A 363 -52.78 20.54 -49.16
#